data_AF-A0A537KJ66-F1
#
_entry.id   AF-A0A537KJ66-F1
#
_cell.length_a   1.000
_cell.length_b   1.000
_cell.length_c   1.000
_cell.angle_alpha   90.00
_cell.angle_beta   90.00
_cell.angle_gamma   90.00
#
_symmetry.space_group_name_H-M   'P 1'
#
loop_
_entity.id
_entity.type
_entity.pdbx_description
1 polymer ?
#
loop_
_entity_poly.entity_id
_entity_poly.type
_entity_poly.pdbx_seq_one_letter_code
_entity_poly.pdbx_strand_id
1 'polypeptide(L)'
;MTSKEKIQQEIEQTLLCLDGVKRAEANPFLFTRIKARMAKKDSAWERTFSFISRPAIALAIVLLVMAVNGWALLGSDSNDNAGVNGDSANVSELANEYNVVASVDNYDYENMPNE
;
A
#
# COMPACT_ATOMS: atom_id res chain seq x y z
N MET A 1 -15.81 -65.41 -34.47
CA MET A 1 -15.20 -64.70 -33.32
C MET A 1 -16.27 -64.39 -32.32
N THR A 2 -16.12 -64.90 -31.10
CA THR A 2 -17.07 -64.70 -29.99
C THR A 2 -16.72 -63.42 -29.23
N SER A 3 -17.69 -62.75 -28.61
CA SER A 3 -17.45 -61.49 -27.88
C SER A 3 -16.38 -61.59 -26.79
N LYS A 4 -16.15 -62.80 -26.24
CA LYS A 4 -15.12 -63.06 -25.24
C LYS A 4 -13.70 -62.96 -25.81
N GLU A 5 -13.49 -63.37 -27.06
CA GLU A 5 -12.18 -63.29 -27.72
C GLU A 5 -11.78 -61.84 -28.00
N LYS A 6 -12.74 -60.98 -28.37
CA LYS A 6 -12.50 -59.54 -28.54
C LYS A 6 -12.06 -58.87 -27.25
N ILE A 7 -12.72 -59.17 -26.14
CA ILE A 7 -12.39 -58.60 -24.84
C ILE A 7 -10.97 -59.01 -24.41
N GLN A 8 -10.60 -60.28 -24.61
CA GLN A 8 -9.24 -60.73 -24.30
C GLN A 8 -8.20 -60.02 -25.15
N GLN A 9 -8.46 -59.82 -26.44
CA GLN A 9 -7.56 -59.10 -27.34
C GLN A 9 -7.38 -57.62 -26.95
N GLU A 10 -8.46 -56.94 -26.53
CA GLU A 10 -8.39 -55.56 -26.05
C GLU A 10 -7.65 -55.44 -24.71
N ILE A 11 -7.83 -56.40 -23.81
CA ILE A 11 -7.09 -56.48 -22.54
C ILE A 11 -5.60 -56.66 -22.83
N GLU A 12 -5.24 -57.58 -23.70
CA GLU A 12 -3.85 -57.89 -24.06
C GLU A 12 -3.17 -56.70 -24.75
N GLN A 13 -3.88 -55.98 -25.64
CA GLN A 13 -3.41 -54.73 -26.23
C GLN A 13 -3.21 -53.62 -25.18
N THR A 14 -4.12 -53.49 -24.22
CA THR A 14 -4.01 -52.49 -23.15
C THR A 14 -2.79 -52.77 -22.26
N LEU A 15 -2.54 -54.05 -21.97
CA LEU A 15 -1.40 -54.49 -21.17
C LEU A 15 -0.07 -54.27 -21.91
N LEU A 16 -0.04 -54.54 -23.22
CA LEU A 16 1.09 -54.25 -24.10
C LEU A 16 1.42 -52.75 -24.18
N CYS A 17 0.41 -51.87 -24.17
CA CYS A 17 0.62 -50.42 -24.14
C CYS A 17 1.24 -49.92 -22.82
N LEU A 18 1.09 -50.68 -21.73
CA LEU A 18 1.58 -50.30 -20.41
C LEU A 18 3.00 -50.81 -20.12
N ASP A 19 3.44 -51.88 -20.77
CA ASP A 19 4.75 -52.53 -20.55
C ASP A 19 5.97 -51.66 -20.96
N GLY A 20 5.74 -50.58 -21.72
CA GLY A 20 6.77 -49.61 -22.09
C GLY A 20 6.80 -48.33 -21.26
N VAL A 21 5.86 -48.15 -20.32
CA VAL A 21 5.70 -46.89 -19.58
C VAL A 21 6.77 -46.80 -18.48
N LYS A 22 7.93 -46.26 -18.85
CA LYS A 22 8.92 -45.80 -17.87
C LYS A 22 8.37 -44.56 -17.18
N ARG A 23 8.62 -44.45 -15.86
CA ARG A 23 8.35 -43.23 -15.09
C ARG A 23 8.93 -42.05 -15.85
N ALA A 24 8.10 -41.09 -16.26
CA ALA A 24 8.54 -39.90 -16.95
C ALA A 24 9.46 -39.12 -16.00
N GLU A 25 10.76 -39.23 -16.20
CA GLU A 25 11.70 -38.35 -15.51
C GLU A 25 11.45 -36.93 -16.01
N ALA A 26 11.28 -36.00 -15.06
CA ALA A 26 11.17 -34.60 -15.40
C ALA A 26 12.41 -34.20 -16.22
N ASN A 27 12.19 -33.58 -17.38
CA ASN A 27 13.28 -33.13 -18.23
C ASN A 27 14.29 -32.32 -17.39
N PRO A 28 15.59 -32.70 -17.39
CA PRO A 28 16.60 -32.19 -16.45
C PRO A 28 16.82 -30.67 -16.53
N PHE A 29 16.32 -30.01 -17.58
CA PHE A 29 16.42 -28.56 -17.77
C PHE A 29 15.11 -27.80 -17.54
N LEU A 30 14.01 -28.46 -17.17
CA LEU A 30 12.74 -27.78 -16.88
C LEU A 30 12.89 -26.76 -15.76
N PHE A 31 13.57 -27.16 -14.67
CA PHE A 31 13.82 -26.26 -13.54
C PHE A 31 14.58 -25.01 -13.97
N THR A 32 15.64 -25.16 -14.78
CA THR A 32 16.43 -24.04 -15.30
C THR A 32 15.61 -23.12 -16.20
N ARG A 33 14.76 -23.68 -17.08
CA ARG A 33 13.88 -22.88 -17.95
C ARG A 33 12.84 -22.10 -17.16
N ILE A 34 12.24 -22.73 -16.15
CA ILE A 34 11.25 -22.08 -15.27
C ILE A 34 11.93 -20.95 -14.48
N LYS A 35 13.09 -21.22 -13.87
CA LYS A 35 13.88 -20.22 -13.13
C LYS A 35 14.29 -19.04 -14.01
N ALA A 36 14.73 -19.30 -15.24
CA ALA A 36 15.10 -18.25 -16.20
C ALA A 36 13.91 -17.36 -16.61
N ARG A 37 12.71 -17.93 -16.76
CA ARG A 37 11.49 -17.14 -17.01
C ARG A 37 11.08 -16.28 -15.82
N MET A 38 11.19 -16.80 -14.59
CA MET A 38 10.92 -16.02 -13.38
C MET A 38 11.91 -14.87 -13.21
N ALA A 39 13.22 -15.14 -13.32
CA ALA A 39 14.27 -14.12 -13.18
C ALA A 39 14.16 -12.97 -14.20
N LYS A 40 13.71 -13.25 -15.44
CA LYS A 40 13.45 -12.19 -16.43
C LYS A 40 12.31 -11.25 -16.03
N LYS A 41 11.29 -11.75 -15.33
CA LYS A 41 10.16 -10.94 -14.86
C LYS A 41 10.58 -10.04 -13.70
N ASP A 42 11.45 -10.54 -12.83
CA ASP A 42 11.91 -9.82 -11.65
C ASP A 42 12.95 -8.75 -12.02
N SER A 43 13.81 -8.99 -13.01
CA SER A 43 14.86 -8.03 -13.41
C SER A 43 14.33 -6.64 -13.84
N ALA A 44 13.14 -6.55 -14.43
CA ALA A 44 12.54 -5.27 -14.80
C ALA A 44 12.03 -4.48 -13.58
N TRP A 45 11.43 -5.18 -12.62
CA TRP A 45 10.96 -4.60 -11.35
C TRP A 45 12.12 -4.31 -10.39
N GLU A 46 13.11 -5.19 -10.29
CA GLU A 46 14.31 -4.97 -9.48
C GLU A 46 15.09 -3.75 -9.97
N ARG A 47 15.16 -3.53 -11.29
CA ARG A 47 15.82 -2.34 -11.83
C ARG A 47 15.07 -1.07 -11.43
N THR A 48 13.73 -1.03 -11.57
CA THR A 48 12.94 0.15 -11.16
C THR A 48 12.98 0.37 -9.64
N PHE A 49 12.92 -0.68 -8.82
CA PHE A 49 13.08 -0.58 -7.37
C PHE A 49 14.49 -0.16 -6.95
N SER A 50 15.53 -0.63 -7.64
CA SER A 50 16.91 -0.18 -7.41
C SER A 50 17.13 1.29 -7.77
N PHE A 51 16.38 1.81 -8.75
CA PHE A 51 16.39 3.24 -9.05
C PHE A 51 15.62 4.03 -7.98
N ILE A 52 14.44 3.58 -7.56
CA ILE A 52 13.64 4.29 -6.54
C ILE A 52 14.32 4.30 -5.16
N SER A 53 15.11 3.28 -4.83
CA SER A 53 15.83 3.17 -3.56
C SER A 53 17.10 4.02 -3.48
N ARG A 54 17.46 4.75 -4.55
CA ARG A 54 18.55 5.73 -4.47
C ARG A 54 18.07 6.95 -3.66
N PRO A 55 18.82 7.37 -2.62
CA PRO A 55 18.41 8.48 -1.74
C PRO A 55 18.20 9.79 -2.51
N ALA A 56 18.92 9.98 -3.62
CA ALA A 56 18.75 11.14 -4.50
C ALA A 56 17.36 11.19 -5.18
N ILE A 57 16.77 10.05 -5.54
CA ILE A 57 15.46 9.99 -6.21
C ILE A 57 14.33 10.19 -5.20
N ALA A 58 14.47 9.64 -3.99
CA ALA A 58 13.55 9.92 -2.88
C ALA A 58 13.50 11.43 -2.58
N LEU A 59 14.66 12.10 -2.49
CA LEU A 59 14.71 13.56 -2.30
C LEU A 59 14.10 14.33 -3.48
N ALA A 60 14.34 13.90 -4.72
CA ALA A 60 13.75 14.54 -5.89
C ALA A 60 12.22 14.44 -5.91
N ILE A 61 11.65 13.31 -5.52
CA ILE A 61 10.20 13.12 -5.42
C ILE A 61 9.61 14.01 -4.33
N VAL A 62 10.25 14.06 -3.15
CA VAL A 62 9.80 14.94 -2.06
C VAL A 62 9.85 16.41 -2.47
N LEU A 63 10.95 16.84 -3.11
CA LEU A 63 11.07 18.20 -3.65
C LEU A 63 10.03 18.50 -4.72
N LEU A 64 9.73 17.55 -5.60
CA LEU A 64 8.70 17.71 -6.63
C LEU A 64 7.32 17.88 -6.00
N VAL A 65 6.95 17.06 -5.02
CA VAL A 65 5.68 17.20 -4.29
C VAL A 65 5.61 18.55 -3.58
N MET A 66 6.70 18.97 -2.93
CA MET A 66 6.79 20.27 -2.27
C MET A 66 6.71 21.44 -3.26
N ALA A 67 7.32 21.33 -4.43
CA ALA A 67 7.28 22.34 -5.48
C ALA A 67 5.89 22.46 -6.11
N VAL A 68 5.20 21.34 -6.35
CA VAL A 68 3.82 21.34 -6.88
C VAL A 68 2.88 21.97 -5.87
N ASN A 69 2.96 21.58 -4.59
CA ASN A 69 2.14 22.17 -3.54
C ASN A 69 2.49 23.65 -3.31
N GLY A 70 3.77 24.00 -3.30
CA GLY A 70 4.24 25.38 -3.18
C GLY A 70 3.78 26.26 -4.34
N TRP A 71 3.85 25.76 -5.58
CA TRP A 71 3.36 26.49 -6.74
C TRP A 71 1.84 26.64 -6.67
N ALA A 72 1.08 25.60 -6.31
CA ALA A 72 -0.37 25.72 -6.14
C ALA A 72 -0.73 26.81 -5.12
N LEU A 73 0.01 26.90 -4.00
CA LEU A 73 -0.17 27.94 -2.99
C LEU A 73 0.22 29.34 -3.48
N LEU A 74 1.28 29.47 -4.28
CA LEU A 74 1.73 30.77 -4.81
C LEU A 74 0.87 31.27 -5.98
N GLY A 75 0.19 30.37 -6.70
CA GLY A 75 -0.76 30.72 -7.75
C GLY A 75 -2.16 31.06 -7.23
N SER A 76 -2.44 30.75 -5.96
CA SER A 76 -3.67 31.12 -5.27
C SER A 76 -3.55 32.52 -4.66
N ASP A 77 -3.67 33.55 -5.50
CA ASP A 77 -3.91 34.92 -5.04
C ASP A 77 -5.36 35.02 -4.52
N SER A 78 -5.57 34.54 -3.30
CA SER A 78 -6.68 34.88 -2.39
C SER A 78 -6.47 34.13 -1.08
N ASN A 79 -5.78 34.80 -0.16
CA ASN A 79 -6.21 34.97 1.22
C ASN A 79 -6.99 33.81 1.86
N ASP A 80 -6.38 32.63 1.96
CA ASP A 80 -6.72 31.73 3.05
C ASP A 80 -5.53 30.88 3.46
N ASN A 81 -5.32 30.92 4.77
CA ASN A 81 -4.25 30.27 5.50
C ASN A 81 -4.27 28.77 5.18
N ALA A 82 -3.31 28.29 4.40
CA ALA A 82 -2.91 26.89 4.39
C ALA A 82 -2.19 26.57 5.71
N GLY A 83 -2.90 26.75 6.81
CA GLY A 83 -2.55 26.27 8.12
C GLY A 83 -2.71 24.76 8.11
N VAL A 84 -1.58 24.08 8.33
CA VAL A 84 -1.52 22.73 8.86
C VAL A 84 -2.68 22.51 9.83
N ASN A 85 -3.48 21.47 9.59
CA ASN A 85 -4.55 21.04 10.49
C ASN A 85 -3.98 20.89 11.91
N GLY A 86 -4.25 21.88 12.74
CA GLY A 86 -4.11 21.85 14.18
C GLY A 86 -5.18 22.77 14.71
N ASP A 87 -6.26 22.17 15.20
CA ASP A 87 -7.34 22.81 15.96
C ASP A 87 -6.82 23.98 16.81
N SER A 88 -6.82 25.18 16.26
CA SER A 88 -6.38 26.40 16.96
C SER A 88 -7.53 27.40 17.03
N ALA A 89 -8.45 27.36 16.04
CA ALA A 89 -9.68 28.13 16.05
C ALA A 89 -10.64 27.67 17.16
N ASN A 90 -10.88 26.36 17.29
CA ASN A 90 -11.73 25.80 18.36
C ASN A 90 -11.16 26.04 19.77
N VAL A 91 -9.83 25.99 19.92
CA VAL A 91 -9.17 26.09 21.23
C VAL A 91 -9.13 27.54 21.71
N SER A 92 -9.04 28.50 20.79
CA SER A 92 -9.12 29.93 21.11
C SER A 92 -10.53 30.37 21.50
N GLU A 93 -11.58 29.80 20.88
CA GLU A 93 -12.98 30.09 21.22
C GLU A 93 -13.35 29.48 22.58
N LEU A 94 -12.97 28.23 22.83
CA LEU A 94 -13.20 27.54 24.10
C LEU A 94 -12.45 28.20 25.29
N ALA A 95 -11.23 28.69 25.06
CA ALA A 95 -10.47 29.42 26.07
C ALA A 95 -11.11 30.76 26.44
N ASN A 96 -11.73 31.43 25.47
CA ASN A 96 -12.43 32.70 25.69
C ASN A 96 -13.72 32.48 26.49
N GLU A 97 -14.45 31.39 26.22
CA GLU A 97 -15.66 31.02 26.98
C GLU A 97 -15.32 30.67 28.44
N TYR A 98 -14.22 29.95 28.69
CA TYR A 98 -13.77 29.64 30.05
C TYR A 98 -13.29 30.89 30.82
N ASN A 99 -12.71 31.87 30.13
CA ASN A 99 -12.26 33.12 30.74
C ASN A 99 -13.41 34.03 31.17
N VAL A 100 -14.52 34.04 30.42
CA VAL A 100 -15.73 34.80 30.77
C VAL A 100 -16.36 34.26 32.06
N VAL A 101 -16.35 32.94 32.28
CA VAL A 101 -16.88 32.35 33.54
C VAL A 101 -16.01 32.69 34.76
N ALA A 102 -14.68 32.71 34.60
CA ALA A 102 -13.76 33.10 35.68
C ALA A 102 -13.90 34.59 36.12
N SER A 103 -14.49 35.42 35.26
CA SER A 103 -14.79 36.83 35.59
C SER A 103 -16.11 37.05 36.32
N VAL A 104 -17.00 36.04 36.35
CA VAL A 104 -18.33 36.11 36.98
C VAL A 104 -18.30 35.67 38.46
N ASP A 105 -17.29 34.90 38.88
CA ASP A 105 -17.18 34.43 40.27
C ASP A 105 -16.55 35.42 41.26
N ASN A 106 -16.19 36.63 40.83
CA ASN A 106 -15.88 37.72 41.76
C ASN A 106 -17.19 38.34 42.26
N TYR A 107 -17.94 37.55 43.03
CA TYR A 107 -19.03 38.08 43.84
C TYR A 107 -18.48 39.15 44.76
N ASP A 108 -19.13 40.29 44.67
CA ASP A 108 -18.96 41.51 45.45
C ASP A 108 -19.11 41.23 46.97
N TYR A 109 -18.00 40.92 47.64
CA TYR A 109 -17.94 40.87 49.12
C TYR A 109 -17.40 42.18 49.72
N GLU A 110 -16.94 43.13 48.90
CA GLU A 110 -16.30 44.37 49.38
C GLU A 110 -17.30 45.49 49.69
N ASN A 111 -18.60 45.30 49.40
CA ASN A 111 -19.64 46.29 49.67
C ASN A 111 -20.68 45.86 50.73
N MET A 112 -20.28 45.10 51.75
CA MET A 112 -21.12 44.98 52.95
C MET A 112 -21.01 46.26 53.80
N PRO A 113 -22.12 46.95 54.09
CA PRO A 113 -22.11 48.09 54.99
C PRO A 113 -21.66 47.62 56.37
N ASN A 114 -20.58 48.21 56.86
CA ASN A 114 -20.25 48.18 58.27
C ASN A 114 -21.36 48.90 59.05
N GLU A 115 -21.70 48.33 60.21
CA GLU A 115 -22.77 48.69 61.16
C GLU A 115 -23.18 50.18 61.21
#